data_AF-M5BJ37-F1
#
_entry.id   AF-M5BJ37-F1
#
_cell.length_a   1.000
_cell.length_b   1.000
_cell.length_c   1.000
_cell.angle_alpha   90.00
_cell.angle_beta   90.00
_cell.angle_gamma   90.00
#
_symmetry.space_group_name_H-M   'P 1'
#
loop_
_entity.id
_entity.type
_entity.pdbx_description
1 polymer ?
#
loop_
_entity_poly.entity_id
_entity_poly.type
_entity_poly.pdbx_seq_one_letter_code
_entity_poly.pdbx_strand_id
1 'polypeptide(L)'
;MSSEVGASGAHQPTVKEVHSDNESGSESDAAPVEEPDKATGKAKKKKKKKKSKAAKLLAAAKGELPDEIVEQVAAETKAHNPDNPDINEEEVRKAFKAMKVMEMLQGKTGIGGKNAKDLGEHKFWRTQPVPQLGDAPPAEDGPIEPSKPREEVRQDPYPLPSGYEWSTVDIEDPVQAKEVYELLTANYVEDHDAAFRFRALQPPGYHKDWLIGVRVSSNKKLIAFIAGVPLKLRVRKRFASQFVISSRTNSSSSIIDTSEINFLCVHKKLRSKRLAPVLIKEVTRRCNLRGIFQAIYTAGVLLPTPVSTARYFHRIIQVQKLVDAGFTHVPRGSTMARMIRQNAVPDEFALPGLREMEEKDIKDVLALYEKYMQRFQLTPVMDEAEMRHHMLSGRGIGEHKGGRREAQVVWAYVVENPETKAITDFFSFYSLPSTITKSTTGEVVDAAYLFYYATDESGGDPAVKVRVQALITDALVLANKAKFDVFNALTLMDNYPFLKELNFGQGDGYLNYYLYNWRTAPLEGFVAQPVNEGGKGIGRGIGVVML
;
A
#
# COMPACT_ATOMS: atom_id res chain seq x y z
N MET A 1 -8.73 10.56 -65.03
CA MET A 1 -9.83 11.43 -64.56
C MET A 1 -9.75 11.44 -63.04
N SER A 2 -8.79 12.12 -62.41
CA SER A 2 -8.55 13.57 -62.34
C SER A 2 -9.61 14.30 -61.53
N SER A 3 -9.26 14.64 -60.27
CA SER A 3 -9.63 15.85 -59.49
C SER A 3 -9.47 15.51 -57.99
N GLU A 4 -8.34 15.81 -57.34
CA GLU A 4 -7.93 17.09 -56.73
C GLU A 4 -8.90 17.72 -55.70
N VAL A 5 -8.39 17.73 -54.45
CA VAL A 5 -8.26 18.83 -53.46
C VAL A 5 -9.50 19.62 -53.01
N GLY A 6 -9.69 19.67 -51.68
CA GLY A 6 -10.45 20.71 -50.99
C GLY A 6 -10.38 20.61 -49.47
N ALA A 7 -9.43 21.34 -48.87
CA ALA A 7 -9.33 21.55 -47.43
C ALA A 7 -10.36 22.61 -46.97
N SER A 8 -11.01 22.38 -45.82
CA SER A 8 -11.63 23.46 -45.05
C SER A 8 -11.56 23.13 -43.55
N GLY A 9 -10.69 23.83 -42.83
CA GLY A 9 -10.78 23.97 -41.39
C GLY A 9 -11.80 25.05 -41.02
N ALA A 10 -12.49 24.88 -39.89
CA ALA A 10 -13.00 25.99 -39.09
C ALA A 10 -13.42 25.51 -37.68
N HIS A 11 -12.70 26.04 -36.69
CA HIS A 11 -13.17 26.50 -35.38
C HIS A 11 -13.68 25.49 -34.34
N GLN A 12 -12.75 25.10 -33.47
CA GLN A 12 -13.03 24.88 -32.05
C GLN A 12 -13.31 26.24 -31.36
N PRO A 13 -14.36 26.37 -30.54
CA PRO A 13 -14.58 27.57 -29.74
C PRO A 13 -13.69 27.57 -28.50
N THR A 14 -12.87 28.60 -28.38
CA THR A 14 -12.12 29.00 -27.19
C THR A 14 -13.09 29.46 -26.10
N VAL A 15 -13.07 28.79 -24.95
CA VAL A 15 -13.75 29.25 -23.73
C VAL A 15 -12.87 30.30 -23.07
N LYS A 16 -13.36 31.55 -23.05
CA LYS A 16 -12.76 32.68 -22.33
C LYS A 16 -12.86 32.45 -20.83
N GLU A 17 -11.72 32.51 -20.16
CA GLU A 17 -11.65 32.69 -18.70
C GLU A 17 -12.27 34.04 -18.34
N VAL A 18 -13.29 34.00 -17.50
CA VAL A 18 -13.86 35.18 -16.86
C VAL A 18 -13.11 35.38 -15.55
N HIS A 19 -12.27 36.42 -15.52
CA HIS A 19 -11.73 36.99 -14.29
C HIS A 19 -12.90 37.47 -13.42
N SER A 20 -12.96 37.00 -12.18
CA SER A 20 -13.68 37.68 -11.10
C SER A 20 -12.68 38.12 -10.05
N ASP A 21 -12.43 39.42 -10.03
CA ASP A 21 -11.73 40.13 -8.98
C ASP A 21 -12.40 39.88 -7.63
N ASN A 22 -11.60 39.62 -6.60
CA ASN A 22 -12.02 39.89 -5.25
C ASN A 22 -10.82 40.37 -4.42
N GLU A 23 -10.66 41.69 -4.43
CA GLU A 23 -9.91 42.44 -3.43
C GLU A 23 -10.63 42.34 -2.07
N SER A 24 -9.88 41.97 -1.05
CA SER A 24 -10.05 42.45 0.33
C SER A 24 -8.76 42.07 1.05
N GLY A 25 -7.85 42.99 1.35
CA GLY A 25 -8.07 44.18 2.16
C GLY A 25 -7.16 44.02 3.37
N SER A 26 -5.88 44.30 3.18
CA SER A 26 -4.88 44.37 4.25
C SER A 26 -4.96 45.75 4.90
N GLU A 27 -5.53 45.83 6.10
CA GLU A 27 -5.34 46.99 6.96
C GLU A 27 -4.12 46.76 7.86
N SER A 28 -3.04 47.41 7.44
CA SER A 28 -1.92 47.81 8.28
C SER A 28 -2.32 49.08 9.05
N ASP A 29 -2.20 49.06 10.37
CA ASP A 29 -2.20 50.28 11.17
C ASP A 29 -0.75 50.67 11.50
N ALA A 30 -0.44 51.95 11.30
CA ALA A 30 0.90 52.51 11.22
C ALA A 30 1.28 53.34 12.47
N ALA A 31 2.52 53.09 12.94
CA ALA A 31 3.52 54.03 13.49
C ALA A 31 3.17 54.83 14.80
N PRO A 32 4.15 55.36 15.58
CA PRO A 32 5.31 56.11 15.11
C PRO A 32 6.68 55.67 15.63
N VAL A 33 7.67 56.17 14.90
CA VAL A 33 9.12 56.12 15.08
C VAL A 33 9.55 57.16 16.12
N GLU A 34 10.34 56.76 17.11
CA GLU A 34 11.34 57.61 17.77
C GLU A 34 12.62 56.78 18.02
N GLU A 35 13.75 57.31 17.57
CA GLU A 35 15.14 56.90 17.90
C GLU A 35 15.75 57.95 18.86
N PRO A 36 16.95 57.75 19.44
CA PRO A 36 17.46 56.57 20.12
C PRO A 36 18.10 56.95 21.48
N ASP A 37 18.01 56.13 22.54
CA ASP A 37 19.13 56.08 23.50
C ASP A 37 19.25 54.80 24.33
N LYS A 38 20.53 54.46 24.53
CA LYS A 38 21.20 53.39 25.28
C LYS A 38 20.40 52.59 26.32
N ALA A 39 20.39 51.25 26.17
CA ALA A 39 20.76 50.32 27.26
C ALA A 39 20.95 48.86 26.80
N THR A 40 22.06 48.29 27.26
CA THR A 40 22.66 46.97 27.07
C THR A 40 21.85 45.76 27.60
N GLY A 41 22.08 44.58 27.00
CA GLY A 41 22.25 43.34 27.79
C GLY A 41 21.21 42.21 27.73
N LYS A 42 19.91 42.43 27.46
CA LYS A 42 18.87 41.37 27.66
C LYS A 42 18.29 40.70 26.40
N ALA A 43 18.58 41.18 25.19
CA ALA A 43 17.97 40.64 23.95
C ALA A 43 18.63 39.36 23.39
N LYS A 44 19.94 39.12 23.61
CA LYS A 44 20.63 37.92 23.07
C LYS A 44 20.25 36.60 23.77
N LYS A 45 19.89 36.62 25.07
CA LYS A 45 19.46 35.41 25.81
C LYS A 45 18.06 34.92 25.42
N LYS A 46 17.13 35.82 25.06
CA LYS A 46 15.77 35.45 24.60
C LYS A 46 15.76 34.88 23.17
N LYS A 47 16.64 35.35 22.26
CA LYS A 47 16.74 34.84 20.87
C LYS A 47 17.36 33.44 20.80
N LYS A 48 18.35 33.13 21.67
CA LYS A 48 18.98 31.79 21.78
C LYS A 48 18.05 30.74 22.39
N LYS A 49 17.25 31.11 23.41
CA LYS A 49 16.21 30.23 24.01
C LYS A 49 15.04 29.93 23.05
N LYS A 50 14.62 30.89 22.21
CA LYS A 50 13.57 30.64 21.18
C LYS A 50 14.07 29.70 20.06
N LYS A 51 15.33 29.81 19.61
CA LYS A 51 15.92 28.88 18.62
C LYS A 51 16.07 27.44 19.17
N SER A 52 16.48 27.25 20.42
CA SER A 52 16.62 25.90 21.00
C SER A 52 15.26 25.23 21.26
N LYS A 53 14.24 26.00 21.65
CA LYS A 53 12.87 25.50 21.82
C LYS A 53 12.23 25.12 20.47
N ALA A 54 12.50 25.90 19.42
CA ALA A 54 12.06 25.60 18.06
C ALA A 54 12.77 24.35 17.49
N ALA A 55 14.08 24.20 17.72
CA ALA A 55 14.82 23.00 17.33
C ALA A 55 14.32 21.74 18.07
N LYS A 56 14.01 21.84 19.38
CA LYS A 56 13.40 20.75 20.16
C LYS A 56 11.99 20.40 19.67
N LEU A 57 11.18 21.40 19.30
CA LEU A 57 9.86 21.20 18.70
C LEU A 57 9.93 20.58 17.29
N LEU A 58 10.94 20.95 16.49
CA LEU A 58 11.16 20.41 15.14
C LEU A 58 11.67 18.95 15.18
N ALA A 59 12.54 18.62 16.13
CA ALA A 59 13.01 17.25 16.37
C ALA A 59 11.87 16.35 16.87
N ALA A 60 11.03 16.87 17.78
CA ALA A 60 9.82 16.17 18.23
C ALA A 60 8.81 15.94 17.08
N ALA A 61 8.67 16.90 16.16
CA ALA A 61 7.80 16.78 14.98
C ALA A 61 8.34 15.80 13.91
N LYS A 62 9.66 15.62 13.82
CA LYS A 62 10.31 14.63 12.93
C LYS A 62 10.49 13.25 13.57
N GLY A 63 10.20 13.13 14.86
CA GLY A 63 10.24 11.86 15.57
C GLY A 63 11.65 11.32 15.86
N GLU A 64 12.68 12.16 15.78
CA GLU A 64 14.08 11.84 16.12
C GLU A 64 14.40 12.30 17.54
N LEU A 65 15.19 11.51 18.28
CA LEU A 65 15.72 11.90 19.59
C LEU A 65 16.83 12.95 19.40
N PRO A 66 16.79 14.11 20.08
CA PRO A 66 17.90 15.04 20.12
C PRO A 66 19.17 14.39 20.68
N ASP A 67 20.32 14.67 20.07
CA ASP A 67 21.62 14.07 20.44
C ASP A 67 21.96 14.26 21.93
N GLU A 68 21.65 15.44 22.49
CA GLU A 68 21.82 15.75 23.92
C GLU A 68 21.10 14.75 24.85
N ILE A 69 19.95 14.21 24.43
CA ILE A 69 19.16 13.25 25.24
C ILE A 69 19.70 11.83 25.06
N VAL A 70 20.16 11.48 23.85
CA VAL A 70 20.79 10.18 23.57
C VAL A 70 22.07 10.03 24.38
N GLU A 71 22.89 11.08 24.42
CA GLU A 71 24.14 11.13 25.18
C GLU A 71 23.87 11.01 26.68
N GLN A 72 22.84 11.69 27.20
CA GLN A 72 22.43 11.62 28.61
C GLN A 72 21.94 10.22 29.02
N VAL A 73 21.08 9.60 28.20
CA VAL A 73 20.54 8.26 28.48
C VAL A 73 21.63 7.20 28.35
N ALA A 74 22.53 7.32 27.37
CA ALA A 74 23.68 6.42 27.24
C ALA A 74 24.61 6.52 28.46
N ALA A 75 24.87 7.73 28.95
CA ALA A 75 25.68 7.98 30.14
C ALA A 75 25.03 7.43 31.42
N GLU A 76 23.74 7.66 31.63
CA GLU A 76 23.01 7.14 32.79
C GLU A 76 22.89 5.61 32.78
N THR A 77 22.68 5.01 31.60
CA THR A 77 22.57 3.55 31.46
C THR A 77 23.92 2.87 31.68
N LYS A 78 25.03 3.47 31.23
CA LYS A 78 26.39 3.01 31.57
C LYS A 78 26.72 3.14 33.05
N ALA A 79 26.25 4.19 33.70
CA ALA A 79 26.45 4.39 35.13
C ALA A 79 25.73 3.32 35.98
N HIS A 80 24.61 2.77 35.48
CA HIS A 80 23.84 1.74 36.17
C HIS A 80 24.23 0.30 35.77
N ASN A 81 24.95 0.11 34.65
CA ASN A 81 25.45 -1.18 34.19
C ASN A 81 26.92 -1.07 33.75
N PRO A 82 27.87 -0.93 34.70
CA PRO A 82 29.28 -0.66 34.40
C PRO A 82 30.01 -1.79 33.68
N ASP A 83 29.47 -3.02 33.70
CA ASP A 83 30.10 -4.21 33.12
C ASP A 83 29.65 -4.53 31.67
N ASN A 84 28.81 -3.69 31.05
CA ASN A 84 28.36 -3.89 29.68
C ASN A 84 29.03 -2.90 28.70
N PRO A 85 30.10 -3.30 27.99
CA PRO A 85 30.86 -2.43 27.10
C PRO A 85 30.13 -2.04 25.80
N ASP A 86 29.03 -2.71 25.46
CA ASP A 86 28.34 -2.55 24.17
C ASP A 86 27.30 -1.42 24.15
N ILE A 87 26.95 -0.84 25.30
CA ILE A 87 25.98 0.26 25.37
C ILE A 87 26.61 1.50 24.72
N ASN A 88 26.21 1.84 23.49
CA ASN A 88 26.63 3.06 22.80
C ASN A 88 25.41 3.86 22.28
N GLU A 89 25.64 5.09 21.84
CA GLU A 89 24.58 5.98 21.36
C GLU A 89 23.79 5.40 20.18
N GLU A 90 24.42 4.53 19.38
CA GLU A 90 23.78 3.87 18.24
C GLU A 90 22.82 2.77 18.71
N GLU A 91 23.19 2.00 19.72
CA GLU A 91 22.32 1.02 20.36
C GLU A 91 21.13 1.67 21.07
N VAL A 92 21.34 2.78 21.78
CA VAL A 92 20.25 3.55 22.42
C VAL A 92 19.27 4.08 21.37
N ARG A 93 19.77 4.59 20.25
CA ARG A 93 18.91 5.01 19.12
C ARG A 93 18.17 3.83 18.47
N LYS A 94 18.82 2.68 18.35
CA LYS A 94 18.21 1.46 17.80
C LYS A 94 17.13 0.90 18.72
N ALA A 95 17.38 0.86 20.03
CA ALA A 95 16.42 0.47 21.06
C ALA A 95 15.25 1.44 21.12
N PHE A 96 15.49 2.76 21.03
CA PHE A 96 14.41 3.74 20.98
C PHE A 96 13.57 3.65 19.70
N LYS A 97 14.20 3.43 18.54
CA LYS A 97 13.46 3.16 17.30
C LYS A 97 12.63 1.89 17.41
N ALA A 98 13.20 0.82 17.98
CA ALA A 98 12.49 -0.43 18.23
C ALA A 98 11.33 -0.26 19.22
N MET A 99 11.52 0.52 20.30
CA MET A 99 10.47 0.85 21.27
C MET A 99 9.37 1.70 20.65
N LYS A 100 9.70 2.70 19.84
CA LYS A 100 8.72 3.55 19.17
C LYS A 100 7.93 2.78 18.11
N VAL A 101 8.59 1.86 17.42
CA VAL A 101 7.95 0.90 16.52
C VAL A 101 7.06 -0.07 17.30
N MET A 102 7.49 -0.56 18.46
CA MET A 102 6.65 -1.35 19.37
C MET A 102 5.46 -0.56 19.92
N GLU A 103 5.63 0.71 20.29
CA GLU A 103 4.53 1.58 20.73
C GLU A 103 3.56 1.87 19.59
N MET A 104 4.06 2.01 18.36
CA MET A 104 3.24 2.17 17.16
C MET A 104 2.43 0.88 16.88
N LEU A 105 3.05 -0.30 17.01
CA LEU A 105 2.39 -1.61 16.89
C LEU A 105 1.39 -1.89 18.03
N GLN A 106 1.69 -1.41 19.24
CA GLN A 106 0.78 -1.47 20.40
C GLN A 106 -0.30 -0.37 20.37
N GLY A 107 -0.35 0.46 19.32
CA GLY A 107 -1.33 1.54 19.19
C GLY A 107 -1.22 2.64 20.24
N LYS A 108 -0.03 2.88 20.81
CA LYS A 108 0.23 3.95 21.79
C LYS A 108 0.67 5.25 21.14
N THR A 109 1.26 5.22 19.94
CA THR A 109 1.67 6.43 19.20
C THR A 109 1.24 6.38 17.73
N GLY A 110 0.45 7.37 17.31
CA GLY A 110 0.07 7.58 15.91
C GLY A 110 1.22 8.15 15.07
N ILE A 111 1.17 7.91 13.75
CA ILE A 111 2.19 8.35 12.78
C ILE A 111 2.40 9.87 12.88
N GLY A 112 3.61 10.30 13.23
CA GLY A 112 4.02 11.72 13.24
C GLY A 112 3.43 12.59 14.35
N GLY A 113 2.95 12.01 15.46
CA GLY A 113 2.38 12.79 16.58
C GLY A 113 1.03 13.45 16.27
N LYS A 114 0.53 13.33 15.03
CA LYS A 114 -0.89 13.45 14.72
C LYS A 114 -1.50 12.06 14.94
N ASN A 115 -2.69 12.01 15.52
CA ASN A 115 -3.49 10.78 15.78
C ASN A 115 -3.27 10.06 17.13
N ALA A 116 -2.39 10.54 18.02
CA ALA A 116 -2.35 10.01 19.40
C ALA A 116 -3.67 10.27 20.18
N LYS A 117 -4.44 11.30 19.78
CA LYS A 117 -5.75 11.61 20.36
C LYS A 117 -6.92 10.76 19.81
N ASP A 118 -6.76 10.06 18.68
CA ASP A 118 -7.87 9.36 18.01
C ASP A 118 -7.94 7.85 18.29
N LEU A 119 -6.85 7.20 18.73
CA LEU A 119 -6.89 5.75 19.01
C LEU A 119 -7.82 5.41 20.19
N GLY A 120 -8.03 6.35 21.11
CA GLY A 120 -9.00 6.27 22.20
C GLY A 120 -10.45 6.58 21.81
N GLU A 121 -10.78 6.85 20.54
CA GLU A 121 -12.11 7.34 20.12
C GLU A 121 -12.71 6.64 18.88
N HIS A 122 -12.23 5.46 18.47
CA HIS A 122 -12.82 4.71 17.34
C HIS A 122 -14.21 4.10 17.67
N LYS A 123 -15.25 4.96 17.82
CA LYS A 123 -16.62 4.57 18.19
C LYS A 123 -17.23 3.53 17.25
N PHE A 124 -16.89 3.57 15.96
CA PHE A 124 -17.36 2.57 14.99
C PHE A 124 -16.65 1.23 15.18
N TRP A 125 -15.32 1.19 15.12
CA TRP A 125 -14.53 -0.06 15.16
C TRP A 125 -14.66 -0.84 16.47
N ARG A 126 -14.95 -0.17 17.59
CA ARG A 126 -15.28 -0.83 18.87
C ARG A 126 -16.51 -1.75 18.80
N THR A 127 -17.39 -1.52 17.84
CA THR A 127 -18.62 -2.31 17.64
C THR A 127 -18.48 -3.35 16.54
N GLN A 128 -17.32 -3.43 15.91
CA GLN A 128 -17.07 -4.34 14.80
C GLN A 128 -16.33 -5.58 15.30
N PRO A 129 -16.53 -6.75 14.66
CA PRO A 129 -15.83 -7.99 14.99
C PRO A 129 -14.38 -7.91 14.49
N VAL A 130 -13.56 -7.10 15.14
CA VAL A 130 -12.12 -6.96 14.88
C VAL A 130 -11.38 -7.02 16.21
N PRO A 131 -10.12 -7.50 16.24
CA PRO A 131 -9.30 -7.45 17.46
C PRO A 131 -9.20 -6.00 17.96
N GLN A 132 -9.40 -5.81 19.26
CA GLN A 132 -9.36 -4.48 19.89
C GLN A 132 -7.94 -4.16 20.39
N LEU A 133 -7.68 -2.89 20.68
CA LEU A 133 -6.41 -2.47 21.25
C LEU A 133 -6.27 -3.03 22.67
N GLY A 134 -5.18 -3.75 22.92
CA GLY A 134 -4.89 -4.37 24.21
C GLY A 134 -5.39 -5.81 24.35
N ASP A 135 -6.08 -6.36 23.35
CA ASP A 135 -6.39 -7.79 23.31
C ASP A 135 -5.09 -8.60 23.31
N ALA A 136 -5.03 -9.63 24.14
CA ALA A 136 -3.93 -10.58 24.10
C ALA A 136 -3.99 -11.38 22.78
N PRO A 137 -2.83 -11.80 22.23
CA PRO A 137 -2.81 -12.69 21.07
C PRO A 137 -3.67 -13.94 21.34
N PRO A 138 -4.53 -14.36 20.39
CA PRO A 138 -5.40 -15.51 20.61
C PRO A 138 -4.58 -16.79 20.68
N ALA A 139 -5.03 -17.75 21.52
CA ALA A 139 -4.43 -19.08 21.58
C ALA A 139 -4.61 -19.86 20.27
N GLU A 140 -5.73 -19.65 19.58
CA GLU A 140 -6.04 -20.25 18.30
C GLU A 140 -6.62 -19.23 17.33
N ASP A 141 -6.27 -19.38 16.05
CA ASP A 141 -6.85 -18.59 14.96
C ASP A 141 -8.31 -19.00 14.73
N GLY A 142 -9.17 -18.02 14.44
CA GLY A 142 -10.58 -18.30 14.15
C GLY A 142 -11.46 -17.07 14.03
N PRO A 143 -12.76 -17.25 13.76
CA PRO A 143 -13.71 -16.16 13.71
C PRO A 143 -13.94 -15.53 15.09
N ILE A 144 -14.26 -14.24 15.12
CA ILE A 144 -14.59 -13.50 16.35
C ILE A 144 -16.06 -13.71 16.70
N GLU A 145 -16.93 -13.56 15.69
CA GLU A 145 -18.35 -13.88 15.73
C GLU A 145 -18.66 -15.08 14.83
N PRO A 146 -19.56 -15.98 15.26
CA PRO A 146 -19.98 -17.11 14.44
C PRO A 146 -20.71 -16.63 13.17
N SER A 147 -20.59 -17.43 12.10
CA SER A 147 -21.38 -17.22 10.89
C SER A 147 -22.87 -17.37 11.20
N LYS A 148 -23.69 -16.53 10.59
CA LYS A 148 -25.15 -16.53 10.79
C LYS A 148 -25.84 -17.14 9.57
N PRO A 149 -26.95 -17.85 9.74
CA PRO A 149 -27.76 -18.28 8.60
C PRO A 149 -28.30 -17.04 7.87
N ARG A 150 -28.60 -17.19 6.57
CA ARG A 150 -28.98 -16.06 5.70
C ARG A 150 -30.19 -15.31 6.26
N GLU A 151 -31.13 -16.02 6.88
CA GLU A 151 -32.39 -15.51 7.43
C GLU A 151 -32.16 -14.57 8.62
N GLU A 152 -31.06 -14.74 9.35
CA GLU A 152 -30.66 -13.88 10.47
C GLU A 152 -29.85 -12.65 10.00
N VAL A 153 -29.39 -12.64 8.75
CA VAL A 153 -28.75 -11.47 8.14
C VAL A 153 -29.83 -10.49 7.68
N ARG A 154 -29.61 -9.20 7.91
CA ARG A 154 -30.51 -8.13 7.46
C ARG A 154 -30.72 -8.17 5.94
N GLN A 155 -31.96 -8.39 5.50
CA GLN A 155 -32.30 -8.48 4.08
C GLN A 155 -32.35 -7.11 3.38
N ASP A 156 -32.83 -6.07 4.08
CA ASP A 156 -32.92 -4.73 3.52
C ASP A 156 -31.62 -3.93 3.65
N PRO A 157 -31.29 -3.06 2.68
CA PRO A 157 -30.15 -2.14 2.80
C PRO A 157 -30.19 -1.29 4.07
N TYR A 158 -29.03 -0.86 4.55
CA TYR A 158 -28.97 0.14 5.61
C TYR A 158 -29.56 1.48 5.15
N PRO A 159 -30.30 2.22 6.01
CA PRO A 159 -30.89 3.49 5.60
C PRO A 159 -29.79 4.53 5.31
N LEU A 160 -29.99 5.29 4.24
CA LEU A 160 -29.20 6.47 3.92
C LEU A 160 -29.95 7.74 4.34
N PRO A 161 -29.25 8.87 4.57
CA PRO A 161 -29.92 10.16 4.76
C PRO A 161 -30.76 10.53 3.53
N SER A 162 -31.82 11.31 3.76
CA SER A 162 -32.69 11.80 2.67
C SER A 162 -31.88 12.51 1.58
N GLY A 163 -32.22 12.26 0.32
CA GLY A 163 -31.52 12.79 -0.86
C GLY A 163 -30.36 11.94 -1.35
N TYR A 164 -30.09 10.78 -0.71
CA TYR A 164 -29.12 9.80 -1.19
C TYR A 164 -29.76 8.42 -1.38
N GLU A 165 -29.21 7.65 -2.31
CA GLU A 165 -29.66 6.30 -2.62
C GLU A 165 -28.46 5.37 -2.87
N TRP A 166 -28.68 4.08 -2.58
CA TRP A 166 -27.72 3.04 -2.93
C TRP A 166 -27.74 2.79 -4.43
N SER A 167 -26.57 2.55 -4.99
CA SER A 167 -26.38 2.07 -6.35
C SER A 167 -25.50 0.83 -6.30
N THR A 168 -25.83 -0.18 -7.10
CA THR A 168 -24.82 -1.14 -7.54
C THR A 168 -24.18 -0.56 -8.79
N VAL A 169 -22.86 -0.52 -8.87
CA VAL A 169 -22.15 0.06 -10.02
C VAL A 169 -21.78 -1.04 -10.98
N ASP A 170 -22.15 -0.88 -12.25
CA ASP A 170 -21.72 -1.80 -13.30
C ASP A 170 -20.45 -1.28 -13.97
N ILE A 171 -19.31 -1.94 -13.74
CA ILE A 171 -18.02 -1.56 -14.34
C ILE A 171 -17.93 -1.97 -15.82
N GLU A 172 -18.83 -2.85 -16.29
CA GLU A 172 -18.93 -3.18 -17.72
C GLU A 172 -19.59 -2.05 -18.53
N ASP A 173 -20.36 -1.18 -17.87
CA ASP A 173 -20.90 0.03 -18.46
C ASP A 173 -19.82 1.13 -18.47
N PRO A 174 -19.35 1.58 -19.65
CA PRO A 174 -18.29 2.59 -19.76
C PRO A 174 -18.63 3.91 -19.06
N VAL A 175 -19.91 4.26 -18.96
CA VAL A 175 -20.34 5.50 -18.29
C VAL A 175 -20.14 5.37 -16.79
N GLN A 176 -20.61 4.27 -16.20
CA GLN A 176 -20.47 4.02 -14.76
C GLN A 176 -19.02 3.73 -14.33
N ALA A 177 -18.25 3.03 -15.17
CA ALA A 177 -16.81 2.86 -14.96
C ALA A 177 -16.10 4.23 -14.92
N LYS A 178 -16.44 5.12 -15.85
CA LYS A 178 -15.91 6.49 -15.88
C LYS A 178 -16.31 7.29 -14.63
N GLU A 179 -17.54 7.15 -14.13
CA GLU A 179 -17.95 7.82 -12.88
C GLU A 179 -17.12 7.38 -11.67
N VAL A 180 -16.84 6.08 -11.55
CA VAL A 180 -15.95 5.58 -10.49
C VAL A 180 -14.53 6.10 -10.69
N TYR A 181 -14.05 6.14 -11.93
CA TYR A 181 -12.71 6.65 -12.26
C TYR A 181 -12.59 8.10 -11.79
N GLU A 182 -13.54 8.95 -12.18
CA GLU A 182 -13.58 10.35 -11.81
C GLU A 182 -13.70 10.55 -10.30
N LEU A 183 -14.54 9.74 -9.63
CA LEU A 183 -14.68 9.79 -8.17
C LEU A 183 -13.35 9.45 -7.49
N LEU A 184 -12.72 8.32 -7.85
CA LEU A 184 -11.49 7.84 -7.23
C LEU A 184 -10.34 8.80 -7.51
N THR A 185 -10.18 9.27 -8.74
CA THR A 185 -9.14 10.21 -9.12
C THR A 185 -9.23 11.52 -8.35
N ALA A 186 -10.44 12.08 -8.20
CA ALA A 186 -10.59 13.33 -7.48
C ALA A 186 -10.59 13.17 -5.94
N ASN A 187 -10.90 11.99 -5.40
CA ASN A 187 -11.27 11.82 -3.99
C ASN A 187 -10.69 10.61 -3.22
N TYR A 188 -9.94 9.68 -3.82
CA TYR A 188 -9.42 8.50 -3.08
C TYR A 188 -8.01 8.76 -2.57
N VAL A 189 -7.05 8.70 -3.48
CA VAL A 189 -5.65 9.12 -3.34
C VAL A 189 -5.46 10.08 -4.51
N GLU A 190 -4.79 11.22 -4.32
CA GLU A 190 -4.67 12.28 -5.33
C GLU A 190 -3.86 11.80 -6.54
N ASP A 191 -4.52 11.07 -7.42
CA ASP A 191 -3.91 10.24 -8.43
C ASP A 191 -4.84 10.16 -9.65
N HIS A 192 -4.33 10.62 -10.78
CA HIS A 192 -5.10 10.85 -12.00
C HIS A 192 -5.15 9.65 -12.97
N ASP A 193 -4.65 8.46 -12.60
CA ASP A 193 -4.82 7.27 -13.44
C ASP A 193 -5.33 6.03 -12.69
N ALA A 194 -6.61 5.71 -12.88
CA ALA A 194 -7.29 4.57 -12.27
C ALA A 194 -7.58 3.42 -13.24
N ALA A 195 -6.99 3.38 -14.44
CA ALA A 195 -7.27 2.32 -15.44
C ALA A 195 -6.99 0.90 -14.90
N PHE A 196 -5.92 0.71 -14.10
CA PHE A 196 -5.64 -0.57 -13.41
C PHE A 196 -6.77 -1.00 -12.47
N ARG A 197 -7.35 -0.04 -11.76
CA ARG A 197 -8.28 -0.28 -10.65
C ARG A 197 -9.55 -0.98 -11.13
N PHE A 198 -9.95 -0.83 -12.40
CA PHE A 198 -11.16 -1.47 -12.92
C PHE A 198 -11.03 -2.95 -13.22
N ARG A 199 -9.90 -3.39 -13.76
CA ARG A 199 -9.69 -4.82 -14.05
C ARG A 199 -9.55 -5.63 -12.76
N ALA A 200 -8.98 -5.01 -11.72
CA ALA A 200 -8.92 -5.56 -10.36
C ALA A 200 -10.30 -5.79 -9.71
N LEU A 201 -11.37 -5.12 -10.19
CA LEU A 201 -12.72 -5.26 -9.66
C LEU A 201 -13.52 -6.43 -10.24
N GLN A 202 -12.95 -7.15 -11.23
CA GLN A 202 -13.64 -8.23 -11.94
C GLN A 202 -12.84 -9.55 -11.94
N PRO A 203 -12.33 -10.03 -10.78
CA PRO A 203 -11.77 -11.38 -10.75
C PRO A 203 -12.84 -12.42 -11.08
N PRO A 204 -12.45 -13.62 -11.53
CA PRO A 204 -13.39 -14.69 -11.82
C PRO A 204 -14.32 -14.95 -10.63
N GLY A 205 -15.63 -15.00 -10.90
CA GLY A 205 -16.63 -15.21 -9.85
C GLY A 205 -16.98 -13.97 -9.01
N TYR A 206 -16.51 -12.77 -9.37
CA TYR A 206 -16.87 -11.54 -8.65
C TYR A 206 -18.38 -11.32 -8.55
N HIS A 207 -18.79 -10.64 -7.49
CA HIS A 207 -20.18 -10.31 -7.23
C HIS A 207 -20.46 -8.86 -7.61
N LYS A 208 -21.24 -8.62 -8.67
CA LYS A 208 -21.62 -7.26 -9.09
C LYS A 208 -22.23 -6.47 -7.94
N ASP A 209 -23.02 -7.12 -7.07
CA ASP A 209 -23.64 -6.48 -5.90
C ASP A 209 -22.65 -6.05 -4.81
N TRP A 210 -21.36 -6.40 -4.90
CA TRP A 210 -20.32 -5.93 -3.98
C TRP A 210 -19.61 -4.66 -4.47
N LEU A 211 -19.93 -4.17 -5.67
CA LEU A 211 -19.49 -2.88 -6.17
C LEU A 211 -20.54 -1.82 -5.81
N ILE A 212 -20.38 -1.21 -4.63
CA ILE A 212 -21.43 -0.41 -4.00
C ILE A 212 -21.13 1.07 -4.16
N GLY A 213 -22.05 1.80 -4.76
CA GLY A 213 -22.06 3.25 -4.86
C GLY A 213 -23.12 3.90 -3.98
N VAL A 214 -22.89 5.16 -3.62
CA VAL A 214 -23.93 6.07 -3.12
C VAL A 214 -24.11 7.20 -4.13
N ARG A 215 -25.35 7.44 -4.54
CA ARG A 215 -25.71 8.49 -5.48
C ARG A 215 -26.58 9.55 -4.80
N VAL A 216 -26.51 10.77 -5.30
CA VAL A 216 -27.49 11.83 -4.95
C VAL A 216 -28.78 11.54 -5.72
N SER A 217 -29.91 11.41 -5.03
CA SER A 217 -31.17 10.96 -5.64
C SER A 217 -31.69 11.89 -6.73
N SER A 218 -31.45 13.21 -6.62
CA SER A 218 -31.98 14.21 -7.55
C SER A 218 -31.26 14.27 -8.90
N ASN A 219 -29.96 14.00 -8.93
CA ASN A 219 -29.13 14.14 -10.14
C ASN A 219 -28.30 12.89 -10.47
N LYS A 220 -28.45 11.81 -9.69
CA LYS A 220 -27.79 10.52 -9.83
C LYS A 220 -26.25 10.56 -9.77
N LYS A 221 -25.66 11.67 -9.34
CA LYS A 221 -24.20 11.81 -9.21
C LYS A 221 -23.64 10.84 -8.18
N LEU A 222 -22.63 10.06 -8.56
CA LEU A 222 -21.88 9.18 -7.68
C LEU A 222 -21.00 10.00 -6.71
N ILE A 223 -21.15 9.76 -5.40
CA ILE A 223 -20.47 10.53 -4.35
C ILE A 223 -19.67 9.67 -3.36
N ALA A 224 -19.88 8.36 -3.36
CA ALA A 224 -19.09 7.43 -2.60
C ALA A 224 -19.10 6.06 -3.27
N PHE A 225 -18.05 5.28 -3.02
CA PHE A 225 -17.85 3.96 -3.57
C PHE A 225 -17.11 3.07 -2.56
N ILE A 226 -17.43 1.79 -2.55
CA ILE A 226 -16.68 0.73 -1.86
C ILE A 226 -16.82 -0.54 -2.68
N ALA A 227 -15.72 -1.27 -2.84
CA ALA A 227 -15.71 -2.53 -3.57
C ALA A 227 -15.37 -3.69 -2.65
N GLY A 228 -16.04 -4.82 -2.89
CA GLY A 228 -15.62 -6.13 -2.42
C GLY A 228 -15.41 -7.08 -3.60
N VAL A 229 -14.40 -7.93 -3.52
CA VAL A 229 -14.21 -9.07 -4.43
C VAL A 229 -13.98 -10.36 -3.64
N PRO A 230 -14.43 -11.53 -4.13
CA PRO A 230 -14.19 -12.78 -3.43
C PRO A 230 -12.69 -13.13 -3.44
N LEU A 231 -12.21 -13.69 -2.34
CA LEU A 231 -10.82 -14.13 -2.20
C LEU A 231 -10.74 -15.31 -1.23
N LYS A 232 -10.05 -16.38 -1.64
CA LYS A 232 -9.67 -17.45 -0.70
C LYS A 232 -8.35 -17.13 -0.06
N LEU A 233 -8.34 -17.12 1.27
CA LEU A 233 -7.18 -16.69 2.04
C LEU A 233 -6.71 -17.81 2.95
N ARG A 234 -5.43 -18.18 2.84
CA ARG A 234 -4.76 -19.04 3.81
C ARG A 234 -4.20 -18.18 4.93
N VAL A 235 -4.61 -18.46 6.17
CA VAL A 235 -4.12 -17.80 7.38
C VAL A 235 -3.36 -18.82 8.23
N ARG A 236 -2.04 -18.72 8.20
CA ARG A 236 -1.07 -19.63 8.84
C ARG A 236 -1.23 -21.08 8.39
N LYS A 237 -0.24 -21.92 8.71
CA LYS A 237 -0.39 -23.37 8.65
C LYS A 237 -0.65 -23.85 10.06
N ARG A 238 -1.75 -24.59 10.28
CA ARG A 238 -1.82 -25.45 11.46
C ARG A 238 -0.75 -26.52 11.27
N PHE A 239 0.41 -26.37 11.92
CA PHE A 239 1.11 -27.57 12.34
C PHE A 239 0.14 -28.23 13.30
N ALA A 240 -0.42 -29.38 12.89
CA ALA A 240 -1.23 -30.19 13.77
C ALA A 240 -0.41 -30.36 15.06
N SER A 241 -0.78 -29.65 16.12
CA SER A 241 -0.34 -30.01 17.46
C SER A 241 -0.88 -31.41 17.66
N GLN A 242 0.04 -32.35 17.55
CA GLN A 242 -0.09 -33.71 18.01
C GLN A 242 -0.69 -33.62 19.42
N PHE A 243 -1.86 -34.24 19.62
CA PHE A 243 -2.74 -34.18 20.80
C PHE A 243 -3.73 -33.00 20.90
N VAL A 244 -4.81 -33.04 20.10
CA VAL A 244 -6.15 -32.70 20.62
C VAL A 244 -7.17 -33.69 20.04
N ILE A 245 -7.69 -34.57 20.90
CA ILE A 245 -8.90 -35.36 20.64
C ILE A 245 -10.08 -34.51 21.12
N SER A 246 -10.80 -33.83 20.23
CA SER A 246 -12.18 -33.40 20.53
C SER A 246 -12.97 -32.93 19.29
N SER A 247 -14.06 -33.64 19.03
CA SER A 247 -15.32 -33.26 18.36
C SER A 247 -15.34 -32.54 17.00
N ARG A 248 -15.54 -33.35 15.94
CA ARG A 248 -16.67 -33.27 14.97
C ARG A 248 -17.03 -31.91 14.32
N THR A 249 -16.07 -31.08 13.95
CA THR A 249 -16.22 -30.20 12.77
C THR A 249 -14.99 -30.32 11.88
N ASN A 250 -15.18 -30.86 10.68
CA ASN A 250 -14.13 -31.12 9.69
C ASN A 250 -13.68 -29.81 9.01
N SER A 251 -13.11 -28.86 9.75
CA SER A 251 -12.39 -27.72 9.14
C SER A 251 -10.91 -27.77 9.50
N SER A 252 -10.24 -28.77 8.91
CA SER A 252 -8.80 -28.99 8.93
C SER A 252 -8.05 -28.07 7.93
N SER A 253 -8.74 -27.14 7.28
CA SER A 253 -8.16 -26.21 6.32
C SER A 253 -7.89 -24.86 6.97
N SER A 254 -6.65 -24.35 6.90
CA SER A 254 -6.32 -22.96 7.25
C SER A 254 -6.70 -21.96 6.17
N ILE A 255 -7.57 -22.37 5.24
CA ILE A 255 -8.08 -21.58 4.12
C ILE A 255 -9.50 -21.15 4.47
N ILE A 256 -9.76 -19.86 4.37
CA ILE A 256 -11.06 -19.24 4.62
C ILE A 256 -11.54 -18.50 3.37
N ASP A 257 -12.84 -18.56 3.12
CA ASP A 257 -13.48 -17.71 2.13
C ASP A 257 -13.62 -16.30 2.71
N THR A 258 -13.09 -15.31 2.00
CA THR A 258 -13.07 -13.91 2.43
C THR A 258 -13.55 -12.99 1.32
N SER A 259 -13.95 -11.78 1.67
CA SER A 259 -14.04 -10.66 0.73
C SER A 259 -12.79 -9.78 0.86
N GLU A 260 -12.08 -9.52 -0.23
CA GLU A 260 -11.11 -8.43 -0.28
C GLU A 260 -11.85 -7.11 -0.45
N ILE A 261 -11.74 -6.21 0.54
CA ILE A 261 -12.39 -4.91 0.52
C ILE A 261 -11.37 -3.84 0.13
N ASN A 262 -11.70 -3.09 -0.92
CA ASN A 262 -10.83 -2.04 -1.44
C ASN A 262 -11.66 -0.84 -1.97
N PHE A 263 -10.98 0.22 -2.38
CA PHE A 263 -11.54 1.41 -3.03
C PHE A 263 -12.62 2.15 -2.22
N LEU A 264 -12.56 2.10 -0.89
CA LEU A 264 -13.44 2.89 -0.01
C LEU A 264 -13.19 4.40 -0.20
N CYS A 265 -14.02 5.04 -1.02
CA CYS A 265 -13.91 6.43 -1.38
C CYS A 265 -15.17 7.19 -0.99
N VAL A 266 -15.00 8.35 -0.35
CA VAL A 266 -16.07 9.31 -0.10
C VAL A 266 -15.61 10.67 -0.64
N HIS A 267 -16.48 11.31 -1.41
CA HIS A 267 -16.24 12.63 -1.96
C HIS A 267 -15.77 13.61 -0.88
N LYS A 268 -14.72 14.40 -1.17
CA LYS A 268 -14.00 15.23 -0.19
C LYS A 268 -14.93 16.10 0.67
N LYS A 269 -15.96 16.72 0.07
CA LYS A 269 -16.96 17.56 0.74
C LYS A 269 -17.87 16.83 1.74
N LEU A 270 -17.99 15.50 1.64
CA LEU A 270 -18.84 14.66 2.50
C LEU A 270 -18.03 13.86 3.54
N ARG A 271 -16.70 14.04 3.56
CA ARG A 271 -15.85 13.48 4.61
C ARG A 271 -16.26 14.05 5.97
N SER A 272 -15.97 13.29 7.04
CA SER A 272 -16.37 13.61 8.42
C SER A 272 -17.89 13.63 8.68
N LYS A 273 -18.73 13.22 7.72
CA LYS A 273 -20.20 13.05 7.90
C LYS A 273 -20.61 11.62 8.25
N ARG A 274 -19.66 10.77 8.64
CA ARG A 274 -19.88 9.36 9.04
C ARG A 274 -20.51 8.47 7.94
N LEU A 275 -20.31 8.79 6.66
CA LEU A 275 -20.78 7.96 5.55
C LEU A 275 -19.98 6.65 5.40
N ALA A 276 -18.66 6.68 5.66
CA ALA A 276 -17.80 5.49 5.56
C ALA A 276 -18.26 4.32 6.47
N PRO A 277 -18.61 4.52 7.75
CA PRO A 277 -19.25 3.48 8.57
C PRO A 277 -20.51 2.85 7.96
N VAL A 278 -21.32 3.64 7.25
CA VAL A 278 -22.56 3.14 6.62
C VAL A 278 -22.24 2.30 5.39
N LEU A 279 -21.27 2.72 4.57
CA LEU A 279 -20.72 1.93 3.46
C LEU A 279 -20.15 0.60 3.93
N ILE A 280 -19.34 0.60 5.00
CA ILE A 280 -18.76 -0.62 5.57
C ILE A 280 -19.87 -1.57 6.04
N LYS A 281 -20.88 -1.07 6.77
CA LYS A 281 -22.02 -1.90 7.19
C LYS A 281 -22.78 -2.50 6.03
N GLU A 282 -22.96 -1.75 4.94
CA GLU A 282 -23.67 -2.23 3.76
C GLU A 282 -22.87 -3.28 2.98
N VAL A 283 -21.56 -3.08 2.76
CA VAL A 283 -20.74 -4.13 2.11
C VAL A 283 -20.66 -5.39 2.96
N THR A 284 -20.51 -5.27 4.29
CA THR A 284 -20.56 -6.42 5.20
C THR A 284 -21.89 -7.15 5.10
N ARG A 285 -23.02 -6.43 5.04
CA ARG A 285 -24.34 -7.04 4.88
C ARG A 285 -24.44 -7.84 3.58
N ARG A 286 -23.99 -7.28 2.46
CA ARG A 286 -24.01 -7.96 1.15
C ARG A 286 -23.08 -9.17 1.09
N CYS A 287 -21.92 -9.11 1.75
CA CYS A 287 -21.02 -10.26 1.90
C CYS A 287 -21.66 -11.37 2.75
N ASN A 288 -22.20 -11.02 3.92
CA ASN A 288 -22.85 -11.96 4.83
C ASN A 288 -24.08 -12.64 4.19
N LEU A 289 -24.84 -11.93 3.36
CA LEU A 289 -25.97 -12.52 2.60
C LEU A 289 -25.52 -13.62 1.64
N ARG A 290 -24.26 -13.62 1.20
CA ARG A 290 -23.65 -14.66 0.37
C ARG A 290 -22.96 -15.75 1.20
N GLY A 291 -23.03 -15.68 2.53
CA GLY A 291 -22.39 -16.62 3.44
C GLY A 291 -20.92 -16.34 3.72
N ILE A 292 -20.38 -15.18 3.30
CA ILE A 292 -18.99 -14.80 3.52
C ILE A 292 -18.94 -13.76 4.65
N PHE A 293 -18.32 -14.15 5.76
CA PHE A 293 -18.33 -13.36 7.01
C PHE A 293 -16.97 -12.77 7.37
N GLN A 294 -15.91 -13.13 6.63
CA GLN A 294 -14.55 -12.65 6.84
C GLN A 294 -14.13 -11.75 5.68
N ALA A 295 -13.23 -10.80 5.96
CA ALA A 295 -12.68 -9.92 4.94
C ALA A 295 -11.21 -9.64 5.19
N ILE A 296 -10.47 -9.32 4.12
CA ILE A 296 -9.15 -8.69 4.21
C ILE A 296 -9.26 -7.26 3.69
N TYR A 297 -8.57 -6.34 4.36
CA TYR A 297 -8.45 -4.96 3.89
C TYR A 297 -7.15 -4.34 4.38
N THR A 298 -6.72 -3.28 3.70
CA THR A 298 -5.54 -2.51 4.11
C THR A 298 -5.85 -1.04 4.30
N ALA A 299 -5.04 -0.39 5.13
CA ALA A 299 -5.11 1.05 5.30
C ALA A 299 -3.73 1.64 5.64
N GLY A 300 -3.44 2.82 5.09
CA GLY A 300 -2.28 3.62 5.51
C GLY A 300 -2.47 4.28 6.88
N VAL A 301 -3.72 4.51 7.27
CA VAL A 301 -4.08 4.95 8.63
C VAL A 301 -4.12 3.77 9.58
N LEU A 302 -3.73 3.99 10.84
CA LEU A 302 -3.78 2.96 11.87
C LEU A 302 -5.21 2.84 12.43
N LEU A 303 -5.78 1.66 12.30
CA LEU A 303 -7.05 1.22 12.89
C LEU A 303 -6.80 0.11 13.94
N PRO A 304 -7.66 -0.04 14.97
CA PRO A 304 -7.64 -1.21 15.87
C PRO A 304 -8.06 -2.51 15.16
N THR A 305 -7.31 -3.61 15.21
CA THR A 305 -5.86 -3.74 15.44
C THR A 305 -5.29 -4.53 14.25
N PRO A 306 -4.20 -4.08 13.61
CA PRO A 306 -3.67 -4.75 12.43
C PRO A 306 -3.11 -6.12 12.76
N VAL A 307 -3.28 -7.07 11.83
CA VAL A 307 -2.62 -8.39 11.91
C VAL A 307 -1.16 -8.30 11.49
N SER A 308 -0.80 -7.32 10.66
CA SER A 308 0.58 -7.03 10.27
C SER A 308 0.72 -5.64 9.66
N THR A 309 1.95 -5.15 9.52
CA THR A 309 2.26 -3.86 8.91
C THR A 309 3.44 -4.01 7.98
N ALA A 310 3.30 -3.63 6.72
CA ALA A 310 4.39 -3.53 5.76
C ALA A 310 4.83 -2.08 5.55
N ARG A 311 6.07 -1.88 5.11
CA ARG A 311 6.60 -0.54 4.78
C ARG A 311 6.87 -0.42 3.29
N TYR A 312 6.58 0.75 2.71
CA TYR A 312 6.90 1.06 1.33
C TYR A 312 8.40 1.32 1.11
N PHE A 313 8.87 0.91 -0.05
CA PHE A 313 10.22 1.09 -0.55
C PHE A 313 10.17 1.49 -2.02
N HIS A 314 11.12 2.33 -2.44
CA HIS A 314 11.14 2.93 -3.77
C HIS A 314 12.50 2.73 -4.43
N ARG A 315 12.53 2.07 -5.58
CA ARG A 315 13.70 2.02 -6.46
C ARG A 315 13.52 3.06 -7.57
N ILE A 316 14.33 4.10 -7.52
CA ILE A 316 14.30 5.20 -8.49
C ILE A 316 14.90 4.72 -9.81
N ILE A 317 14.19 4.87 -10.93
CA ILE A 317 14.69 4.55 -12.27
C ILE A 317 15.07 5.84 -12.99
N GLN A 318 14.11 6.76 -13.17
CA GLN A 318 14.34 8.05 -13.85
C GLN A 318 14.71 9.16 -12.85
N VAL A 319 15.97 9.15 -12.40
CA VAL A 319 16.47 10.08 -11.37
C VAL A 319 16.18 11.54 -11.68
N GLN A 320 16.49 12.00 -12.91
CA GLN A 320 16.35 13.40 -13.28
C GLN A 320 14.88 13.86 -13.15
N LYS A 321 13.97 13.13 -13.80
CA LYS A 321 12.53 13.41 -13.75
C LYS A 321 12.00 13.41 -12.32
N LEU A 322 12.36 12.42 -11.50
CA LEU A 322 11.87 12.35 -10.11
C LEU A 322 12.40 13.48 -9.22
N VAL A 323 13.60 14.00 -9.48
CA VAL A 323 14.10 15.19 -8.76
C VAL A 323 13.38 16.45 -9.23
N ASP A 324 13.21 16.62 -10.53
CA ASP A 324 12.54 17.79 -11.12
C ASP A 324 11.07 17.87 -10.68
N ALA A 325 10.40 16.73 -10.65
CA ALA A 325 9.02 16.61 -10.19
C ALA A 325 8.87 16.72 -8.65
N GLY A 326 9.99 16.72 -7.90
CA GLY A 326 10.00 16.85 -6.44
C GLY A 326 9.63 15.58 -5.68
N PHE A 327 9.64 14.42 -6.34
CA PHE A 327 9.45 13.10 -5.70
C PHE A 327 10.61 12.75 -4.77
N THR A 328 11.82 13.12 -5.18
CA THR A 328 13.05 12.89 -4.42
C THR A 328 13.99 14.09 -4.52
N HIS A 329 15.08 14.07 -3.74
CA HIS A 329 16.06 15.15 -3.73
C HIS A 329 17.47 14.58 -3.77
N VAL A 330 18.40 15.32 -4.38
CA VAL A 330 19.83 14.98 -4.34
C VAL A 330 20.33 15.10 -2.89
N PRO A 331 20.89 14.02 -2.30
CA PRO A 331 21.39 14.06 -0.93
C PRO A 331 22.49 15.12 -0.76
N ARG A 332 22.57 15.72 0.44
CA ARG A 332 23.64 16.67 0.79
C ARG A 332 25.01 16.02 0.59
N GLY A 333 25.92 16.71 -0.10
CA GLY A 333 27.26 16.19 -0.41
C GLY A 333 27.30 15.18 -1.57
N SER A 334 26.18 15.00 -2.29
CA SER A 334 26.14 14.25 -3.54
C SER A 334 25.89 15.21 -4.72
N THR A 335 25.94 14.68 -5.94
CA THR A 335 25.62 15.39 -7.18
C THR A 335 24.57 14.60 -7.96
N MET A 336 23.84 15.28 -8.86
CA MET A 336 22.88 14.63 -9.75
C MET A 336 23.53 13.48 -10.54
N ALA A 337 24.71 13.73 -11.13
CA ALA A 337 25.45 12.73 -11.90
C ALA A 337 25.84 11.50 -11.06
N ARG A 338 26.23 11.70 -9.79
CA ARG A 338 26.51 10.59 -8.86
C ARG A 338 25.25 9.79 -8.56
N MET A 339 24.13 10.47 -8.31
CA MET A 339 22.85 9.82 -8.03
C MET A 339 22.34 9.02 -9.24
N ILE A 340 22.47 9.56 -10.46
CA ILE A 340 22.18 8.84 -11.71
C ILE A 340 23.02 7.58 -11.80
N ARG A 341 24.34 7.68 -11.61
CA ARG A 341 25.24 6.50 -11.68
C ARG A 341 24.90 5.44 -10.63
N GLN A 342 24.59 5.84 -9.40
CA GLN A 342 24.23 4.93 -8.31
C GLN A 342 22.90 4.21 -8.56
N ASN A 343 21.98 4.85 -9.28
CA ASN A 343 20.66 4.29 -9.59
C ASN A 343 20.59 3.68 -10.99
N ALA A 344 21.70 3.61 -11.74
CA ALA A 344 21.71 2.95 -13.04
C ALA A 344 21.16 1.52 -12.91
N VAL A 345 20.31 1.15 -13.85
CA VAL A 345 19.76 -0.21 -13.99
C VAL A 345 20.59 -0.91 -15.07
N PRO A 346 20.91 -2.21 -14.93
CA PRO A 346 21.60 -2.95 -15.98
C PRO A 346 20.84 -2.92 -17.32
N ASP A 347 21.56 -3.09 -18.43
CA ASP A 347 20.96 -3.16 -19.78
C ASP A 347 20.56 -4.59 -20.17
N GLU A 348 21.25 -5.57 -19.61
CA GLU A 348 21.12 -7.00 -19.90
C GLU A 348 20.39 -7.75 -18.78
N PHE A 349 19.74 -8.85 -19.15
CA PHE A 349 19.08 -9.74 -18.20
C PHE A 349 20.10 -10.69 -17.56
N ALA A 350 19.94 -10.93 -16.26
CA ALA A 350 20.76 -11.84 -15.48
C ALA A 350 20.35 -13.31 -15.70
N LEU A 351 19.07 -13.58 -15.96
CA LEU A 351 18.54 -14.94 -16.07
C LEU A 351 18.35 -15.36 -17.54
N PRO A 352 19.02 -16.44 -18.00
CA PRO A 352 18.77 -16.98 -19.34
C PRO A 352 17.37 -17.59 -19.42
N GLY A 353 16.72 -17.46 -20.58
CA GLY A 353 15.38 -18.00 -20.80
C GLY A 353 14.23 -17.12 -20.29
N LEU A 354 14.53 -15.89 -19.85
CA LEU A 354 13.50 -14.90 -19.54
C LEU A 354 12.66 -14.57 -20.78
N ARG A 355 11.34 -14.74 -20.67
CA ARG A 355 10.37 -14.35 -21.69
C ARG A 355 9.05 -13.93 -21.06
N GLU A 356 8.21 -13.28 -21.85
CA GLU A 356 6.86 -12.93 -21.41
C GLU A 356 6.03 -14.20 -21.13
N MET A 357 5.17 -14.12 -20.13
CA MET A 357 4.25 -15.20 -19.78
C MET A 357 3.16 -15.36 -20.85
N GLU A 358 2.82 -16.61 -21.15
CA GLU A 358 1.80 -16.99 -22.12
C GLU A 358 0.72 -17.86 -21.46
N GLU A 359 -0.41 -18.02 -22.16
CA GLU A 359 -1.55 -18.84 -21.70
C GLU A 359 -1.15 -20.27 -21.36
N LYS A 360 -0.20 -20.84 -22.12
CA LYS A 360 0.30 -22.21 -21.91
C LYS A 360 1.05 -22.39 -20.58
N ASP A 361 1.59 -21.31 -20.03
CA ASP A 361 2.43 -21.36 -18.82
C ASP A 361 1.61 -21.35 -17.53
N ILE A 362 0.32 -20.97 -17.58
CA ILE A 362 -0.50 -20.69 -16.40
C ILE A 362 -0.54 -21.86 -15.41
N LYS A 363 -0.60 -23.09 -15.90
CA LYS A 363 -0.62 -24.29 -15.04
C LYS A 363 0.69 -24.48 -14.27
N ASP A 364 1.82 -24.34 -14.96
CA ASP A 364 3.15 -24.49 -14.36
C ASP A 364 3.44 -23.34 -13.39
N VAL A 365 3.07 -22.11 -13.77
CA VAL A 365 3.15 -20.92 -12.93
C VAL A 365 2.31 -21.06 -11.67
N LEU A 366 1.07 -21.56 -11.78
CA LEU A 366 0.21 -21.80 -10.63
C LEU A 366 0.83 -22.82 -9.67
N ALA A 367 1.32 -23.96 -10.18
CA ALA A 367 1.96 -24.97 -9.35
C ALA A 367 3.22 -24.41 -8.63
N LEU A 368 4.02 -23.62 -9.34
CA LEU A 368 5.20 -22.95 -8.79
C LEU A 368 4.82 -21.91 -7.72
N TYR A 369 3.81 -21.07 -8.00
CA TYR A 369 3.25 -20.11 -7.06
C TYR A 369 2.76 -20.78 -5.79
N GLU A 370 1.95 -21.83 -5.91
CA GLU A 370 1.38 -22.54 -4.77
C GLU A 370 2.46 -23.13 -3.87
N LYS A 371 3.52 -23.70 -4.45
CA LYS A 371 4.68 -24.23 -3.73
C LYS A 371 5.45 -23.13 -3.02
N TYR A 372 5.75 -22.02 -3.72
CA TYR A 372 6.53 -20.92 -3.17
C TYR A 372 5.76 -20.18 -2.05
N MET A 373 4.46 -19.97 -2.21
CA MET A 373 3.59 -19.29 -1.23
C MET A 373 3.46 -20.05 0.10
N GLN A 374 3.81 -21.34 0.14
CA GLN A 374 3.87 -22.10 1.41
C GLN A 374 4.87 -21.52 2.43
N ARG A 375 5.78 -20.65 2.00
CA ARG A 375 6.77 -19.98 2.83
C ARG A 375 6.14 -18.91 3.74
N PHE A 376 5.00 -18.34 3.33
CA PHE A 376 4.37 -17.20 4.00
C PHE A 376 3.15 -17.59 4.84
N GLN A 377 2.71 -16.70 5.74
CA GLN A 377 1.61 -16.99 6.66
C GLN A 377 0.25 -16.55 6.12
N LEU A 378 0.14 -15.36 5.53
CA LEU A 378 -1.10 -14.84 4.95
C LEU A 378 -0.99 -14.85 3.42
N THR A 379 -1.63 -15.80 2.75
CA THR A 379 -1.48 -15.96 1.28
C THR A 379 -2.82 -16.14 0.58
N PRO A 380 -3.00 -15.55 -0.61
CA PRO A 380 -4.13 -15.88 -1.45
C PRO A 380 -3.98 -17.28 -2.02
N VAL A 381 -5.08 -18.02 -2.01
CA VAL A 381 -5.19 -19.33 -2.68
C VAL A 381 -5.89 -19.07 -4.01
N MET A 382 -5.16 -19.27 -5.10
CA MET A 382 -5.64 -19.00 -6.45
C MET A 382 -5.94 -20.30 -7.17
N ASP A 383 -6.95 -20.31 -8.03
CA ASP A 383 -7.12 -21.31 -9.08
C ASP A 383 -6.52 -20.86 -10.42
N GLU A 384 -6.66 -21.68 -11.46
CA GLU A 384 -6.14 -21.38 -12.80
C GLU A 384 -6.80 -20.14 -13.42
N ALA A 385 -8.09 -19.91 -13.16
CA ALA A 385 -8.80 -18.76 -13.69
C ALA A 385 -8.33 -17.47 -13.00
N GLU A 386 -8.14 -17.50 -11.69
CA GLU A 386 -7.59 -16.38 -10.91
C GLU A 386 -6.15 -16.08 -11.31
N MET A 387 -5.28 -17.10 -11.45
CA MET A 387 -3.90 -16.91 -11.90
C MET A 387 -3.85 -16.31 -13.31
N ARG A 388 -4.63 -16.86 -14.26
CA ARG A 388 -4.79 -16.28 -15.60
C ARG A 388 -5.26 -14.84 -15.53
N HIS A 389 -6.27 -14.56 -14.71
CA HIS A 389 -6.84 -13.23 -14.60
C HIS A 389 -5.79 -12.22 -14.14
N HIS A 390 -5.11 -12.52 -13.04
CA HIS A 390 -4.11 -11.64 -12.42
C HIS A 390 -2.87 -11.42 -13.30
N MET A 391 -2.43 -12.42 -14.06
CA MET A 391 -1.21 -12.32 -14.86
C MET A 391 -1.45 -11.79 -16.29
N LEU A 392 -2.54 -12.20 -16.94
CA LEU A 392 -2.73 -11.98 -18.39
C LEU A 392 -3.83 -10.97 -18.74
N SER A 393 -4.85 -10.76 -17.89
CA SER A 393 -5.94 -9.82 -18.23
C SER A 393 -5.50 -8.36 -18.32
N GLY A 394 -4.37 -8.03 -17.69
CA GLY A 394 -3.74 -6.71 -17.71
C GLY A 394 -2.65 -6.57 -18.78
N ARG A 395 -2.46 -7.53 -19.69
CA ARG A 395 -1.35 -7.55 -20.66
C ARG A 395 -1.40 -6.44 -21.72
N GLY A 396 -2.55 -5.77 -21.85
CA GLY A 396 -2.82 -4.74 -22.87
C GLY A 396 -3.11 -5.32 -24.25
N ILE A 397 -3.35 -4.44 -25.22
CA ILE A 397 -3.72 -4.80 -26.60
C ILE A 397 -2.72 -4.28 -27.62
N GLY A 398 -2.62 -4.97 -28.76
CA GLY A 398 -1.77 -4.58 -29.88
C GLY A 398 -0.31 -4.98 -29.74
N GLU A 399 0.54 -4.34 -30.56
CA GLU A 399 1.97 -4.63 -30.66
C GLU A 399 2.72 -4.16 -29.41
N HIS A 400 3.68 -4.98 -28.95
CA HIS A 400 4.55 -4.61 -27.85
C HIS A 400 5.66 -3.67 -28.36
N LYS A 401 5.54 -2.36 -28.06
CA LYS A 401 6.47 -1.31 -28.50
C LYS A 401 7.02 -0.57 -27.29
N GLY A 402 8.35 -0.39 -27.26
CA GLY A 402 9.01 0.36 -26.19
C GLY A 402 8.75 -0.20 -24.79
N GLY A 403 8.59 -1.53 -24.66
CA GLY A 403 8.34 -2.20 -23.39
C GLY A 403 6.88 -2.20 -22.93
N ARG A 404 5.92 -1.73 -23.76
CA ARG A 404 4.49 -1.66 -23.40
C ARG A 404 3.56 -2.03 -24.55
N ARG A 405 2.33 -2.39 -24.20
CA ARG A 405 1.16 -2.41 -25.08
C ARG A 405 0.18 -1.29 -24.69
N GLU A 406 -0.75 -0.98 -25.59
CA GLU A 406 -1.83 -0.05 -25.28
C GLU A 406 -2.70 -0.60 -24.15
N ALA A 407 -3.06 0.25 -23.19
CA ALA A 407 -3.80 -0.13 -21.99
C ALA A 407 -3.18 -1.31 -21.20
N GLN A 408 -1.85 -1.49 -21.30
CA GLN A 408 -1.15 -2.46 -20.47
C GLN A 408 -1.07 -1.97 -19.02
N VAL A 409 -1.31 -2.91 -18.13
CA VAL A 409 -1.52 -2.69 -16.72
C VAL A 409 -0.67 -3.66 -15.90
N VAL A 410 -0.48 -4.89 -16.39
CA VAL A 410 0.35 -5.93 -15.76
C VAL A 410 1.45 -6.36 -16.73
N TRP A 411 2.64 -6.55 -16.19
CA TRP A 411 3.81 -7.16 -16.82
C TRP A 411 4.07 -8.47 -16.09
N ALA A 412 3.93 -9.60 -16.78
CA ALA A 412 4.15 -10.93 -16.23
C ALA A 412 5.13 -11.70 -17.10
N TYR A 413 6.17 -12.25 -16.48
CA TYR A 413 7.29 -12.91 -17.15
C TYR A 413 7.62 -14.22 -16.46
N VAL A 414 8.12 -15.17 -17.24
CA VAL A 414 8.61 -16.48 -16.77
C VAL A 414 10.05 -16.66 -17.18
N VAL A 415 10.78 -17.48 -16.42
CA VAL A 415 12.11 -17.96 -16.76
C VAL A 415 11.97 -19.43 -17.13
N GLU A 416 12.27 -19.74 -18.39
CA GLU A 416 12.22 -21.09 -18.93
C GLU A 416 13.63 -21.67 -18.99
N ASN A 417 13.82 -22.85 -18.40
CA ASN A 417 15.08 -23.56 -18.49
C ASN A 417 15.42 -23.85 -19.97
N PRO A 418 16.58 -23.39 -20.49
CA PRO A 418 16.89 -23.54 -21.91
C PRO A 418 16.94 -24.98 -22.41
N GLU A 419 17.32 -25.93 -21.54
CA GLU A 419 17.48 -27.35 -21.84
C GLU A 419 16.18 -28.13 -21.65
N THR A 420 15.55 -28.01 -20.48
CA THR A 420 14.38 -28.84 -20.12
C THR A 420 13.06 -28.21 -20.55
N LYS A 421 13.05 -26.93 -20.93
CA LYS A 421 11.85 -26.13 -21.23
C LYS A 421 10.87 -25.98 -20.06
N ALA A 422 11.28 -26.37 -18.85
CA ALA A 422 10.47 -26.20 -17.64
C ALA A 422 10.51 -24.74 -17.16
N ILE A 423 9.38 -24.26 -16.64
CA ILE A 423 9.31 -22.96 -15.97
C ILE A 423 9.94 -23.09 -14.57
N THR A 424 11.02 -22.34 -14.33
CA THR A 424 11.75 -22.35 -13.05
C THR A 424 11.37 -21.17 -12.17
N ASP A 425 11.01 -20.04 -12.77
CA ASP A 425 10.69 -18.80 -12.05
C ASP A 425 9.61 -18.02 -12.78
N PHE A 426 8.91 -17.16 -12.04
CA PHE A 426 8.09 -16.12 -12.64
C PHE A 426 8.08 -14.88 -11.75
N PHE A 427 7.81 -13.72 -12.35
CA PHE A 427 7.52 -12.50 -11.61
C PHE A 427 6.52 -11.63 -12.38
N SER A 428 5.90 -10.73 -11.63
CA SER A 428 4.98 -9.76 -12.17
C SER A 428 5.07 -8.42 -11.46
N PHE A 429 4.69 -7.36 -12.17
CA PHE A 429 4.49 -6.03 -11.61
C PHE A 429 3.37 -5.32 -12.38
N TYR A 430 2.73 -4.34 -11.75
CA TYR A 430 1.66 -3.56 -12.37
C TYR A 430 1.97 -2.07 -12.39
N SER A 431 1.36 -1.34 -13.33
CA SER A 431 1.43 0.12 -13.40
C SER A 431 0.34 0.73 -12.54
N LEU A 432 0.73 1.68 -11.70
CA LEU A 432 -0.18 2.59 -11.03
C LEU A 432 0.48 3.97 -11.07
N PRO A 433 0.23 4.76 -12.13
CA PRO A 433 0.75 6.12 -12.24
C PRO A 433 0.28 6.96 -11.06
N SER A 434 0.98 8.04 -10.75
CA SER A 434 0.54 9.01 -9.74
C SER A 434 0.92 10.43 -10.16
N THR A 435 0.14 11.42 -9.77
CA THR A 435 0.47 12.83 -10.01
C THR A 435 1.03 13.44 -8.75
N ILE A 436 2.10 14.24 -8.87
CA ILE A 436 2.63 14.94 -7.69
C ILE A 436 1.84 16.21 -7.47
N THR A 437 0.96 16.21 -6.45
CA THR A 437 0.08 17.34 -6.09
C THR A 437 0.82 18.66 -5.85
N LYS A 438 2.12 18.60 -5.52
CA LYS A 438 2.96 19.78 -5.24
C LYS A 438 3.86 20.21 -6.39
N SER A 439 3.84 19.49 -7.52
CA SER A 439 4.64 19.89 -8.68
C SER A 439 4.02 21.11 -9.34
N THR A 440 4.85 22.08 -9.72
CA THR A 440 4.41 23.24 -10.51
C THR A 440 4.14 22.88 -11.97
N THR A 441 4.58 21.69 -12.41
CA THR A 441 4.51 21.22 -13.80
C THR A 441 3.35 20.26 -14.07
N GLY A 442 2.68 19.73 -13.03
CA GLY A 442 1.61 18.74 -13.19
C GLY A 442 2.11 17.38 -13.68
N GLU A 443 3.38 17.06 -13.45
CA GLU A 443 4.02 15.86 -13.97
C GLU A 443 3.43 14.59 -13.34
N VAL A 444 3.19 13.60 -14.21
CA VAL A 444 2.80 12.24 -13.84
C VAL A 444 4.07 11.41 -13.63
N VAL A 445 4.17 10.82 -12.45
CA VAL A 445 5.16 9.79 -12.12
C VAL A 445 4.54 8.45 -12.44
N ASP A 446 5.11 7.78 -13.43
CA ASP A 446 4.72 6.43 -13.79
C ASP A 446 5.42 5.43 -12.87
N ALA A 447 4.66 4.82 -11.98
CA ALA A 447 5.17 3.92 -10.97
C ALA A 447 4.77 2.47 -11.27
N ALA A 448 5.78 1.59 -11.27
CA ALA A 448 5.58 0.16 -11.24
C ALA A 448 5.49 -0.32 -9.78
N TYR A 449 4.67 -1.33 -9.52
CA TYR A 449 4.55 -1.97 -8.21
C TYR A 449 4.83 -3.46 -8.34
N LEU A 450 5.80 -3.96 -7.57
CA LEU A 450 6.08 -5.39 -7.49
C LEU A 450 4.83 -6.14 -7.04
N PHE A 451 4.44 -7.15 -7.83
CA PHE A 451 3.28 -7.98 -7.56
C PHE A 451 3.73 -9.37 -7.11
N TYR A 452 3.25 -10.44 -7.74
CA TYR A 452 3.62 -11.81 -7.37
C TYR A 452 4.84 -12.32 -8.12
N TYR A 453 5.64 -13.12 -7.43
CA TYR A 453 6.78 -13.84 -8.00
C TYR A 453 6.98 -15.17 -7.27
N ALA A 454 7.68 -16.09 -7.92
CA ALA A 454 8.10 -17.36 -7.33
C ALA A 454 9.34 -17.91 -8.04
N THR A 455 10.04 -18.80 -7.35
CA THR A 455 11.20 -19.54 -7.86
C THR A 455 11.16 -20.98 -7.36
N ASP A 456 11.64 -21.92 -8.19
CA ASP A 456 11.73 -23.34 -7.84
C ASP A 456 13.01 -23.68 -7.06
N GLU A 457 13.90 -22.69 -6.88
CA GLU A 457 15.15 -22.79 -6.13
C GLU A 457 14.92 -23.42 -4.75
N SER A 458 15.69 -24.48 -4.49
CA SER A 458 15.52 -25.36 -3.34
C SER A 458 16.77 -25.48 -2.47
N GLY A 459 17.85 -24.79 -2.82
CA GLY A 459 19.11 -24.71 -2.05
C GLY A 459 19.03 -23.95 -0.71
N GLY A 460 17.84 -23.81 -0.14
CA GLY A 460 17.58 -23.10 1.11
C GLY A 460 17.53 -21.58 1.00
N ASP A 461 17.37 -20.91 2.13
CA ASP A 461 17.15 -19.46 2.20
C ASP A 461 18.25 -18.62 1.52
N PRO A 462 19.56 -18.94 1.64
CA PRO A 462 20.60 -18.20 0.93
C PRO A 462 20.48 -18.29 -0.59
N ALA A 463 20.19 -19.49 -1.13
CA ALA A 463 20.05 -19.69 -2.57
C ALA A 463 18.80 -18.97 -3.11
N VAL A 464 17.66 -19.11 -2.42
CA VAL A 464 16.42 -18.40 -2.75
C VAL A 464 16.64 -16.88 -2.74
N LYS A 465 17.36 -16.34 -1.76
CA LYS A 465 17.68 -14.90 -1.71
C LYS A 465 18.42 -14.46 -2.97
N VAL A 466 19.48 -15.17 -3.35
CA VAL A 466 20.28 -14.83 -4.54
C VAL A 466 19.43 -14.93 -5.81
N ARG A 467 18.61 -15.99 -5.92
CA ARG A 467 17.74 -16.20 -7.08
C ARG A 467 16.67 -15.12 -7.21
N VAL A 468 15.98 -14.78 -6.12
CA VAL A 468 14.98 -13.70 -6.09
C VAL A 468 15.64 -12.34 -6.39
N GLN A 469 16.84 -12.08 -5.88
CA GLN A 469 17.57 -10.84 -6.21
C GLN A 469 17.85 -10.73 -7.72
N ALA A 470 18.26 -11.82 -8.38
CA ALA A 470 18.44 -11.85 -9.83
C ALA A 470 17.10 -11.63 -10.58
N LEU A 471 16.04 -12.30 -10.13
CA LEU A 471 14.69 -12.18 -10.70
C LEU A 471 14.16 -10.73 -10.65
N ILE A 472 14.32 -10.05 -9.50
CA ILE A 472 13.90 -8.66 -9.35
C ILE A 472 14.84 -7.70 -10.08
N THR A 473 16.12 -8.06 -10.27
CA THR A 473 17.01 -7.29 -11.15
C THR A 473 16.45 -7.26 -12.57
N ASP A 474 16.04 -8.40 -13.11
CA ASP A 474 15.45 -8.48 -14.46
C ASP A 474 14.10 -7.75 -14.55
N ALA A 475 13.30 -7.77 -13.48
CA ALA A 475 12.09 -6.96 -13.38
C ALA A 475 12.39 -5.45 -13.48
N LEU A 476 13.47 -4.97 -12.85
CA LEU A 476 13.90 -3.58 -12.96
C LEU A 476 14.39 -3.23 -14.36
N VAL A 477 15.12 -4.15 -15.03
CA VAL A 477 15.54 -3.97 -16.43
C VAL A 477 14.31 -3.81 -17.33
N LEU A 478 13.30 -4.66 -17.18
CA LEU A 478 12.04 -4.57 -17.92
C LEU A 478 11.28 -3.28 -17.62
N ALA A 479 11.20 -2.87 -16.35
CA ALA A 479 10.55 -1.63 -15.97
C ALA A 479 11.27 -0.40 -16.56
N ASN A 480 12.61 -0.40 -16.59
CA ASN A 480 13.39 0.64 -17.24
C ASN A 480 13.19 0.66 -18.77
N LYS A 481 13.17 -0.51 -19.42
CA LYS A 481 12.84 -0.65 -20.85
C LYS A 481 11.44 -0.13 -21.16
N ALA A 482 10.48 -0.39 -20.27
CA ALA A 482 9.12 0.13 -20.30
C ALA A 482 8.99 1.59 -19.81
N LYS A 483 10.10 2.31 -19.56
CA LYS A 483 10.09 3.74 -19.22
C LYS A 483 9.32 4.10 -17.93
N PHE A 484 9.26 3.19 -16.95
CA PHE A 484 8.81 3.55 -15.61
C PHE A 484 9.80 4.50 -14.93
N ASP A 485 9.28 5.38 -14.08
CA ASP A 485 10.09 6.36 -13.36
C ASP A 485 10.58 5.82 -12.03
N VAL A 486 9.76 5.01 -11.37
CA VAL A 486 10.02 4.41 -10.05
C VAL A 486 9.42 3.01 -9.98
N PHE A 487 10.08 2.12 -9.25
CA PHE A 487 9.62 0.76 -8.97
C PHE A 487 9.43 0.59 -7.46
N ASN A 488 8.19 0.32 -7.07
CA ASN A 488 7.76 0.25 -5.69
C ASN A 488 7.70 -1.20 -5.22
N ALA A 489 8.12 -1.41 -3.98
CA ALA A 489 7.96 -2.68 -3.28
C ALA A 489 7.55 -2.41 -1.84
N LEU A 490 6.92 -3.41 -1.21
CA LEU A 490 6.66 -3.40 0.22
C LEU A 490 7.51 -4.48 0.91
N THR A 491 7.66 -4.39 2.23
CA THR A 491 8.24 -5.47 3.04
C THR A 491 7.25 -6.64 3.19
N LEU A 492 7.00 -7.31 2.07
CA LEU A 492 6.16 -8.51 1.92
C LEU A 492 7.05 -9.66 1.43
N MET A 493 6.58 -10.90 1.59
CA MET A 493 7.22 -12.08 1.01
C MET A 493 8.73 -12.14 1.35
N ASP A 494 9.57 -12.51 0.39
CA ASP A 494 11.03 -12.49 0.49
C ASP A 494 11.61 -11.14 -0.04
N ASN A 495 10.88 -10.03 0.07
CA ASN A 495 11.35 -8.75 -0.48
C ASN A 495 12.54 -8.17 0.29
N TYR A 496 12.44 -8.18 1.62
CA TYR A 496 13.36 -7.45 2.50
C TYR A 496 14.86 -7.70 2.22
N PRO A 497 15.31 -8.95 1.97
CA PRO A 497 16.72 -9.23 1.71
C PRO A 497 17.32 -8.55 0.47
N PHE A 498 16.54 -8.29 -0.59
CA PHE A 498 17.06 -7.68 -1.82
C PHE A 498 16.87 -6.15 -1.86
N LEU A 499 16.01 -5.58 -1.00
CA LEU A 499 15.69 -4.15 -1.06
C LEU A 499 16.94 -3.28 -1.00
N LYS A 500 17.80 -3.52 -0.01
CA LYS A 500 19.05 -2.76 0.13
C LYS A 500 20.02 -3.03 -1.03
N GLU A 501 20.19 -4.30 -1.41
CA GLU A 501 21.13 -4.72 -2.45
C GLU A 501 20.78 -4.14 -3.83
N LEU A 502 19.49 -3.95 -4.10
CA LEU A 502 18.98 -3.40 -5.36
C LEU A 502 18.66 -1.90 -5.26
N ASN A 503 19.21 -1.19 -4.26
CA ASN A 503 19.06 0.27 -4.07
C ASN A 503 17.60 0.75 -3.89
N PHE A 504 16.74 -0.06 -3.30
CA PHE A 504 15.43 0.43 -2.84
C PHE A 504 15.60 1.32 -1.60
N GLY A 505 15.22 2.59 -1.73
CA GLY A 505 15.15 3.54 -0.63
C GLY A 505 13.91 3.32 0.24
N GLN A 506 14.05 3.57 1.54
CA GLN A 506 12.90 3.49 2.46
C GLN A 506 11.91 4.61 2.18
N GLY A 507 10.65 4.25 1.94
CA GLY A 507 9.52 5.19 1.93
C GLY A 507 9.10 5.58 3.35
N ASP A 508 8.30 6.64 3.44
CA ASP A 508 7.66 7.11 4.67
C ASP A 508 6.30 6.44 4.93
N GLY A 509 5.70 5.85 3.89
CA GLY A 509 4.42 5.14 3.95
C GLY A 509 4.51 3.77 4.63
N TYR A 510 3.47 3.45 5.39
CA TYR A 510 3.18 2.12 5.92
C TYR A 510 1.84 1.63 5.36
N LEU A 511 1.71 0.33 5.21
CA LEU A 511 0.46 -0.34 4.85
C LEU A 511 0.11 -1.36 5.92
N ASN A 512 -0.98 -1.12 6.64
CA ASN A 512 -1.46 -2.02 7.69
C ASN A 512 -2.45 -3.01 7.11
N TYR A 513 -2.30 -4.29 7.45
CA TYR A 513 -3.15 -5.39 7.04
C TYR A 513 -4.13 -5.73 8.16
N TYR A 514 -5.38 -5.94 7.79
CA TYR A 514 -6.47 -6.25 8.70
C TYR A 514 -7.27 -7.44 8.22
N LEU A 515 -7.78 -8.22 9.17
CA LEU A 515 -8.78 -9.24 8.92
C LEU A 515 -10.06 -8.87 9.69
N TYR A 516 -11.16 -8.75 8.95
CA TYR A 516 -12.49 -8.56 9.54
C TYR A 516 -13.05 -9.91 9.97
N ASN A 517 -13.64 -9.95 11.17
CA ASN A 517 -14.22 -11.13 11.80
C ASN A 517 -13.27 -12.35 11.85
N TRP A 518 -11.99 -12.09 12.06
CA TRP A 518 -10.98 -13.11 12.25
C TRP A 518 -9.93 -12.64 13.25
N ARG A 519 -9.60 -13.49 14.22
CA ARG A 519 -8.50 -13.28 15.14
C ARG A 519 -7.37 -14.23 14.80
N THR A 520 -6.16 -13.72 14.81
CA THR A 520 -4.92 -14.48 14.67
C THR A 520 -3.83 -13.77 15.44
N ALA A 521 -2.80 -14.50 15.86
CA ALA A 521 -1.64 -13.83 16.44
C ALA A 521 -0.95 -12.94 15.38
N PRO A 522 -0.23 -11.88 15.78
CA PRO A 522 0.41 -10.97 14.84
C PRO A 522 1.28 -11.73 13.83
N LEU A 523 1.28 -11.27 12.59
CA LEU A 523 2.07 -11.83 11.50
C LEU A 523 3.27 -10.93 11.23
N GLU A 524 4.39 -11.52 10.83
CA GLU A 524 5.61 -10.77 10.53
C GLU A 524 5.44 -9.86 9.30
N GLY A 525 5.71 -8.58 9.49
CA GLY A 525 5.73 -7.58 8.43
C GLY A 525 7.07 -6.86 8.42
N PHE A 526 7.05 -5.53 8.49
CA PHE A 526 8.22 -4.67 8.61
C PHE A 526 9.03 -4.92 9.89
N VAL A 527 8.38 -5.41 10.94
CA VAL A 527 9.02 -5.74 12.22
C VAL A 527 9.16 -7.24 12.32
N ALA A 528 10.40 -7.70 12.50
CA ALA A 528 10.71 -9.11 12.70
C ALA A 528 10.11 -9.60 14.03
N GLN A 529 9.62 -10.84 14.06
CA GLN A 529 9.41 -11.54 15.31
C GLN A 529 10.70 -12.27 15.72
N PRO A 530 10.97 -12.42 17.02
CA PRO A 530 12.07 -13.26 17.49
C PRO A 530 11.94 -14.69 16.90
N VAL A 531 13.06 -15.28 16.46
CA VAL A 531 13.07 -16.62 15.82
C VAL A 531 12.51 -17.69 16.75
N ASN A 532 12.75 -17.55 18.05
CA ASN A 532 12.22 -18.40 19.13
C ASN A 532 10.70 -18.25 19.35
N GLU A 533 10.06 -17.24 18.77
CA GLU A 533 8.60 -17.03 18.79
C GLU A 533 7.94 -17.44 17.46
N GLY A 534 8.67 -18.19 16.61
CA GLY A 534 8.17 -18.66 15.32
C GLY A 534 8.42 -17.69 14.17
N GLY A 535 9.30 -16.69 14.36
CA GLY A 535 9.71 -15.76 13.33
C GLY A 535 10.41 -16.44 12.15
N LYS A 536 9.95 -16.14 10.94
CA LYS A 536 10.46 -16.64 9.65
C LYS A 536 11.31 -15.62 8.93
N GLY A 537 11.22 -14.33 9.27
CA GLY A 537 11.96 -13.23 8.67
C GLY A 537 11.07 -12.06 8.24
N ILE A 538 11.65 -10.86 8.16
CA ILE A 538 10.92 -9.62 7.82
C ILE A 538 10.15 -9.79 6.51
N GLY A 539 8.84 -9.55 6.58
CA GLY A 539 7.88 -9.64 5.47
C GLY A 539 7.21 -11.00 5.26
N ARG A 540 7.75 -12.09 5.83
CA ARG A 540 7.27 -13.46 5.56
C ARG A 540 5.93 -13.81 6.22
N GLY A 541 5.40 -12.96 7.09
CA GLY A 541 4.03 -13.09 7.56
C GLY A 541 3.00 -12.71 6.50
N ILE A 542 3.38 -11.91 5.50
CA ILE A 542 2.46 -11.38 4.48
C ILE A 542 2.90 -11.83 3.09
N GLY A 543 2.13 -12.72 2.48
CA GLY A 543 2.27 -13.11 1.07
C GLY A 543 1.11 -12.65 0.18
N VAL A 544 0.20 -11.82 0.69
CA VAL A 544 -0.84 -11.15 -0.10
C VAL A 544 -0.37 -9.76 -0.52
N VAL A 545 -0.52 -9.43 -1.81
CA VAL A 545 -0.22 -8.10 -2.35
C VAL A 545 -1.54 -7.44 -2.70
N MET A 546 -1.85 -6.35 -2.00
CA MET A 546 -3.10 -5.61 -2.16
C MET A 546 -2.94 -4.50 -3.21
N LEU A 547 -4.03 -4.15 -3.89
CA LEU A 547 -4.05 -3.24 -5.04
C LEU A 547 -4.44 -1.80 -4.69
#